data_AF-A0A284VP03-F1
#
_entry.id   AF-A0A284VP03-F1
#
_cell.length_a   1.000
_cell.length_b   1.000
_cell.length_c   1.000
_cell.angle_alpha   90.00
_cell.angle_beta   90.00
_cell.angle_gamma   90.00
#
_symmetry.space_group_name_H-M   'P 1'
#
loop_
_entity.id
_entity.type
_entity.pdbx_description
1 polymer ?
#
loop_
_entity_poly.entity_id
_entity_poly.type
_entity_poly.pdbx_seq_one_letter_code
_entity_poly.pdbx_strand_id
1 'polypeptide(L)'
;MLDFAMNDKCAAGTGRFIENTARALEISLLDFSNKSLVSRTPVKINSMCTVFAESEVISLLALGASLEDISAGVHDLLQGASKRWWSGLGFQKK
;
A
#
# COMPACT_ATOMS: atom_id res chain seq x y z
N MET A 1 4.71 -16.70 -24.06
CA MET A 1 4.74 -15.93 -22.80
C MET A 1 3.85 -14.72 -23.03
N LEU A 2 2.71 -14.63 -22.33
CA LEU A 2 1.84 -13.46 -22.42
C LEU A 2 2.57 -12.33 -21.70
N ASP A 3 3.17 -11.43 -22.47
CA ASP A 3 3.79 -10.22 -21.94
C ASP A 3 2.67 -9.31 -21.43
N PHE A 4 2.32 -9.46 -20.15
CA PHE A 4 1.43 -8.54 -19.48
C PHE A 4 2.17 -7.23 -19.30
N ALA A 5 2.05 -6.33 -20.26
CA ALA A 5 2.55 -4.96 -20.19
C ALA A 5 1.72 -4.18 -19.15
N MET A 6 2.00 -4.39 -17.87
CA MET A 6 1.51 -3.53 -16.80
C MET A 6 2.26 -2.20 -16.86
N ASN A 7 1.51 -1.11 -16.92
CA ASN A 7 2.09 0.22 -16.80
C ASN A 7 2.39 0.50 -15.32
N ASP A 8 3.67 0.45 -14.96
CA ASP A 8 4.17 0.74 -13.61
C ASP A 8 3.69 2.07 -13.04
N LYS A 9 3.40 3.04 -13.91
CA LYS A 9 2.93 4.37 -13.53
C LYS A 9 1.44 4.40 -13.17
N CYS A 10 0.64 3.46 -13.66
CA CYS A 10 -0.81 3.37 -13.45
C CYS A 10 -1.17 2.01 -12.83
N ALA A 11 -0.40 1.57 -11.83
CA ALA A 11 -0.56 0.30 -11.15
C ALA A 11 -1.34 0.40 -9.82
N ALA A 12 -2.00 1.53 -9.57
CA ALA A 12 -2.79 1.79 -8.37
C ALA A 12 -3.81 0.66 -8.14
N GLY A 13 -3.79 0.03 -6.95
CA GLY A 13 -4.71 -1.06 -6.63
C GLY A 13 -4.27 -2.47 -7.05
N THR A 14 -3.04 -2.66 -7.53
CA THR A 14 -2.49 -3.98 -7.94
C THR A 14 -1.28 -4.40 -7.10
N GLY A 15 -0.83 -5.65 -7.22
CA GLY A 15 0.38 -6.14 -6.53
C GLY A 15 1.65 -5.33 -6.86
N ARG A 16 1.73 -4.77 -8.07
CA ARG A 16 2.84 -3.92 -8.50
C ARG A 16 2.95 -2.62 -7.70
N PHE A 17 1.85 -2.10 -7.14
CA PHE A 17 1.90 -0.96 -6.22
C PHE A 17 2.72 -1.31 -4.97
N ILE A 18 2.48 -2.48 -4.38
CA ILE A 18 3.19 -2.95 -3.19
C ILE A 18 4.68 -3.19 -3.52
N GLU A 19 4.98 -3.79 -4.66
CA GLU A 19 6.36 -3.99 -5.13
C GLU A 19 7.12 -2.67 -5.29
N ASN A 20 6.48 -1.66 -5.88
CA ASN A 20 7.08 -0.34 -6.04
C ASN A 20 7.34 0.33 -4.69
N THR A 21 6.38 0.28 -3.79
CA THR A 21 6.53 0.85 -2.44
C THR A 21 7.60 0.12 -1.63
N ALA A 22 7.68 -1.21 -1.70
CA ALA A 22 8.74 -1.98 -1.05
C ALA A 22 10.13 -1.59 -1.58
N ARG A 23 10.26 -1.41 -2.90
CA ARG A 23 11.49 -0.90 -3.52
C ARG A 23 11.85 0.52 -3.07
N ALA A 24 10.87 1.41 -2.99
CA ALA A 24 11.08 2.79 -2.52
C ALA A 24 11.54 2.86 -1.05
N LEU A 25 11.15 1.87 -0.24
CA LEU A 25 11.59 1.71 1.15
C LEU A 25 12.85 0.84 1.30
N GLU A 26 13.45 0.41 0.18
CA GLU A 26 14.65 -0.43 0.13
C GLU A 26 14.54 -1.75 0.92
N ILE A 27 13.33 -2.34 0.96
CA ILE A 27 13.10 -3.65 1.60
C ILE A 27 12.54 -4.66 0.61
N SER A 28 12.70 -5.95 0.93
CA SER A 28 12.10 -7.01 0.12
C SER A 28 10.57 -7.00 0.22
N LEU A 29 9.88 -7.48 -0.82
CA LEU A 29 8.42 -7.61 -0.79
C LEU A 29 7.96 -8.51 0.38
N LEU A 30 8.71 -9.58 0.67
CA LEU A 30 8.43 -10.47 1.80
C LEU A 30 8.54 -9.73 3.14
N ASP A 31 9.60 -8.93 3.33
CA ASP A 31 9.78 -8.14 4.54
C ASP A 31 8.70 -7.07 4.66
N PHE A 32 8.32 -6.43 3.56
CA PHE A 32 7.22 -5.47 3.51
C PHE A 32 5.92 -6.08 4.03
N SER A 33 5.55 -7.26 3.52
CA SER A 33 4.36 -7.99 3.99
C SER A 33 4.48 -8.39 5.46
N ASN A 34 5.63 -8.91 5.90
CA ASN A 34 5.83 -9.32 7.29
C ASN A 34 5.77 -8.13 8.26
N LYS A 35 6.37 -7.00 7.89
CA LYS A 35 6.38 -5.76 8.69
C LYS A 35 4.98 -5.18 8.83
N SER A 36 4.16 -5.27 7.80
CA SER A 36 2.76 -4.85 7.87
C SER A 36 1.97 -5.61 8.94
N LEU A 37 2.31 -6.87 9.24
CA LEU A 37 1.57 -7.69 10.21
C LEU A 37 1.87 -7.35 11.67
N VAL A 38 3.01 -6.72 11.94
CA VAL A 38 3.46 -6.37 13.29
C VAL A 38 3.28 -4.88 13.62
N SER A 39 2.68 -4.10 12.71
CA SER A 39 2.34 -2.70 12.93
C SER A 39 1.42 -2.53 14.13
N ARG A 40 1.61 -1.41 14.84
CA ARG A 40 0.77 -1.02 15.98
C ARG A 40 -0.12 0.17 15.63
N THR A 41 0.38 1.09 14.82
CA THR A 41 -0.30 2.33 14.48
C THR A 41 -0.13 2.61 12.99
N PRO A 42 -0.88 1.92 12.12
CA PRO A 42 -0.76 2.08 10.67
C PRO A 42 -0.86 3.55 10.26
N VAL A 43 0.08 4.01 9.44
CA VAL A 43 0.06 5.40 8.97
C VAL A 43 -1.06 5.59 7.95
N LYS A 44 -1.67 6.78 7.95
CA LYS A 44 -2.66 7.13 6.92
C LYS A 44 -1.96 7.65 5.68
N ILE A 45 -2.06 6.91 4.59
CA ILE A 45 -1.61 7.32 3.26
C ILE A 45 -2.76 7.97 2.50
N ASN A 46 -2.53 9.12 1.89
CA ASN A 46 -3.58 9.92 1.26
C ASN A 46 -3.70 9.66 -0.25
N SER A 47 -2.61 9.27 -0.91
CA SER A 47 -2.58 9.08 -2.36
C SER A 47 -2.52 7.62 -2.78
N MET A 48 -3.46 7.20 -3.63
CA MET A 48 -3.45 5.89 -4.32
C MET A 48 -2.61 5.88 -5.61
N CYS A 49 -2.26 7.04 -6.14
CA CYS A 49 -1.41 7.15 -7.32
C CYS A 49 0.00 6.68 -6.97
N THR A 50 0.51 5.65 -7.64
CA THR A 50 1.84 5.04 -7.37
C THR A 50 2.96 6.08 -7.26
N VAL A 51 3.00 7.05 -8.18
CA VAL A 51 4.04 8.10 -8.21
C VAL A 51 3.99 8.98 -6.95
N PHE A 52 2.79 9.36 -6.51
CA PHE A 52 2.64 10.21 -5.32
C PHE A 52 2.79 9.40 -4.03
N ALA A 53 2.33 8.15 -4.02
CA ALA A 53 2.45 7.25 -2.88
C ALA A 53 3.92 6.98 -2.53
N GLU A 54 4.78 6.76 -3.53
CA GLU A 54 6.23 6.59 -3.32
C GLU A 54 6.86 7.81 -2.61
N SER A 55 6.52 9.02 -3.05
CA SER A 55 7.03 10.24 -2.41
C SER A 55 6.48 10.41 -0.98
N GLU A 56 5.22 10.06 -0.77
CA GLU A 56 4.54 10.14 0.53
C GLU A 56 5.16 9.16 1.54
N VAL A 57 5.42 7.91 1.17
CA VAL A 57 6.03 6.93 2.08
C VAL A 57 7.47 7.26 2.45
N ILE A 58 8.26 7.81 1.52
CA ILE A 58 9.62 8.30 1.81
C ILE A 58 9.56 9.48 2.79
N SER A 59 8.59 10.38 2.60
CA SER A 59 8.39 11.52 3.50
C SER A 59 7.99 11.05 4.91
N LEU A 60 7.12 10.06 5.03
CA LEU A 60 6.71 9.48 6.31
C LEU A 60 7.87 8.78 7.02
N LEU A 61 8.71 8.06 6.27
CA LEU A 61 9.93 7.46 6.80
C LEU A 61 10.89 8.54 7.34
N ALA A 62 11.07 9.64 6.60
CA ALA A 62 11.89 10.77 7.04
C ALA A 62 11.33 11.49 8.28
N LEU A 63 10.01 11.46 8.49
CA LEU A 63 9.34 11.97 9.70
C LEU A 63 9.41 10.98 10.89
N GLY A 64 10.06 9.83 10.73
CA GLY A 64 10.27 8.85 11.79
C GLY A 64 9.16 7.81 11.93
N ALA A 65 8.25 7.70 10.96
CA ALA A 65 7.31 6.59 10.94
C ALA A 65 8.06 5.26 10.76
N SER A 66 7.63 4.23 11.49
CA SER A 66 8.23 2.91 11.40
C SER A 66 7.92 2.25 10.06
N LEU A 67 8.81 1.37 9.58
CA LEU A 67 8.55 0.61 8.34
C LEU A 67 7.33 -0.28 8.49
N GLU A 68 7.07 -0.77 9.70
CA GLU A 68 5.90 -1.57 10.07
C GLU A 68 4.61 -0.77 9.84
N ASP A 69 4.54 0.43 10.40
CA ASP A 69 3.37 1.30 10.31
C ASP A 69 3.15 1.84 8.89
N ILE A 70 4.23 2.14 8.16
CA ILE A 70 4.16 2.49 6.74
C ILE A 70 3.62 1.32 5.92
N SER A 71 4.17 0.12 6.12
CA SER A 71 3.75 -1.07 5.38
C SER A 71 2.29 -1.40 5.63
N ALA A 72 1.81 -1.28 6.87
CA ALA A 72 0.40 -1.46 7.21
C ALA A 72 -0.49 -0.38 6.59
N GLY A 73 -0.05 0.88 6.58
CA GLY A 73 -0.76 1.98 5.94
C GLY A 73 -1.02 1.76 4.45
N VAL A 74 -0.04 1.20 3.73
CA VAL A 74 -0.16 0.83 2.31
C VAL A 74 -1.20 -0.28 2.12
N HIS A 75 -1.21 -1.31 2.96
CA HIS A 75 -2.21 -2.37 2.87
C HIS A 75 -3.61 -1.87 3.21
N ASP A 76 -3.74 -1.00 4.21
CA ASP A 76 -5.02 -0.40 4.61
C ASP A 76 -5.60 0.50 3.51
N LEU A 77 -4.75 1.26 2.82
CA LEU A 77 -5.14 2.06 1.66
C LEU A 77 -5.79 1.18 0.57
N LEU A 78 -5.17 0.04 0.26
CA LEU A 78 -5.70 -0.92 -0.73
C LEU A 78 -7.03 -1.56 -0.27
N GLN A 79 -7.13 -1.95 1.01
CA GLN A 79 -8.35 -2.50 1.59
C GLN A 79 -9.51 -1.49 1.61
N GLY A 80 -9.22 -0.21 1.85
CA GLY A 80 -10.22 0.84 1.97
C GLY A 80 -11.07 1.01 0.70
N ALA A 81 -10.49 0.74 -0.47
CA ALA A 81 -11.25 0.68 -1.72
C ALA A 81 -12.28 -0.46 -1.67
N SER A 82 -11.87 -1.68 -1.37
CA SER A 82 -12.77 -2.85 -1.30
C SER A 82 -13.86 -2.69 -0.24
N LYS A 83 -13.53 -2.20 0.96
CA LYS A 83 -14.50 -1.99 2.06
C LYS A 83 -15.60 -1.00 1.67
N ARG A 84 -15.23 0.09 1.00
CA ARG A 84 -16.18 1.11 0.54
C ARG A 84 -17.14 0.57 -0.50
N TRP A 85 -16.65 -0.18 -1.48
CA TRP A 85 -17.49 -0.89 -2.47
C TRP A 85 -18.43 -1.89 -1.79
N TRP A 86 -17.91 -2.68 -0.85
CA TRP A 86 -18.69 -3.65 -0.09
C TRP A 86 -19.81 -3.00 0.73
N SER A 87 -19.52 -1.85 1.38
CA SER A 87 -20.51 -1.08 2.14
C SER A 87 -21.62 -0.48 1.25
N GLY A 88 -21.27 -0.06 0.03
CA GLY A 88 -22.22 0.47 -0.96
C GLY A 88 -23.18 -0.59 -1.51
N LEU A 89 -22.78 -1.86 -1.49
CA LEU A 89 -23.60 -3.01 -1.89
C LEU A 89 -24.51 -3.52 -0.76
N GLY A 90 -24.60 -2.82 0.37
CA GLY A 90 -25.50 -3.16 1.48
C GLY A 90 -25.12 -4.43 2.25
N PHE A 91 -23.92 -4.95 2.02
CA PHE A 91 -23.41 -6.15 2.66
C PHE A 91 -22.82 -5.78 4.04
N GLN A 92 -23.68 -5.29 4.94
CA GLN A 92 -23.35 -5.08 6.34
C GLN A 92 -23.06 -6.44 6.98
N LYS A 93 -21.87 -6.60 7.59
CA LYS A 93 -21.52 -7.81 8.34
C LYS A 93 -22.61 -8.06 9.40
N LYS A 94 -23.15 -9.29 9.40
CA LYS A 94 -23.84 -9.85 10.56
C LYS A 94 -22.81 -10.30 11.58
#